data_AF-A0A5N0E3S5-F1
#
_entry.id   AF-A0A5N0E3S5-F1
#
_cell.length_a   1.000
_cell.length_b   1.000
_cell.length_c   1.000
_cell.angle_alpha   90.00
_cell.angle_beta   90.00
_cell.angle_gamma   90.00
#
_symmetry.space_group_name_H-M   'P 1'
#
loop_
_entity.id
_entity.type
_entity.pdbx_description
1 polymer ?
#
loop_
_entity_poly.entity_id
_entity_poly.type
_entity_poly.pdbx_seq_one_letter_code
_entity_poly.pdbx_strand_id
1 'polypeptide(L)'
;MTDATSAQIIKLARTLGVPVDQLAYLTDVPATDLRDFRYQVADLLFDSQSGGLRKVAAAAKVIPAPVIAKLVARSRNALLAARMAGVLEPAHAVDVAKRLPVDFLAEVAPLLDPRRSAYLIAGVPTDTIVAVGKLLARQEDWITLGDLMAAVSDEAVRAAQAALDGTALLHSAFLIDDIEHLERLVGLVPEQKLAEMLRAAAEHDLWDEYRSTLGGLSDSSLAAVRAAVDQLPAEHRDRALAEIADRRPAS
;
A
#
# COMPACT_ATOMS: atom_id res chain seq x y z
N MET A 1 18.12 -1.61 6.32
CA MET A 1 17.89 -0.21 5.97
C MET A 1 17.61 -0.14 4.49
N THR A 2 16.34 -0.01 4.14
CA THR A 2 15.91 0.12 2.74
C THR A 2 15.77 1.61 2.51
N ASP A 3 16.63 2.23 1.73
CA ASP A 3 16.42 3.62 1.29
C ASP A 3 15.32 3.69 0.22
N ALA A 4 14.91 4.90 -0.16
CA ALA A 4 13.84 5.10 -1.14
C ALA A 4 14.13 4.40 -2.48
N THR A 5 15.38 4.38 -2.91
CA THR A 5 15.82 3.68 -4.14
C THR A 5 15.63 2.17 -4.02
N SER A 6 16.11 1.57 -2.93
CA SER A 6 15.96 0.15 -2.66
C SER A 6 14.48 -0.26 -2.62
N ALA A 7 13.61 0.58 -2.05
CA ALA A 7 12.16 0.35 -2.06
C ALA A 7 11.61 0.31 -3.50
N GLN A 8 12.00 1.23 -4.38
CA GLN A 8 11.56 1.22 -5.78
C GLN A 8 12.08 0.01 -6.56
N ILE A 9 13.31 -0.43 -6.31
CA ILE A 9 13.85 -1.64 -6.94
C ILE A 9 13.02 -2.87 -6.53
N ILE A 10 12.64 -2.99 -5.25
CA ILE A 10 11.78 -4.08 -4.78
C ILE A 10 10.40 -4.02 -5.45
N LYS A 11 9.79 -2.83 -5.53
CA LYS A 11 8.50 -2.65 -6.21
C LYS A 11 8.58 -2.99 -7.71
N LEU A 12 9.67 -2.61 -8.38
CA LEU A 12 9.89 -2.91 -9.79
C LEU A 12 10.11 -4.42 -10.03
N ALA A 13 10.91 -5.07 -9.17
CA ALA A 13 11.12 -6.52 -9.20
C ALA A 13 9.80 -7.28 -9.09
N ARG A 14 8.94 -6.89 -8.13
CA ARG A 14 7.59 -7.42 -7.98
C ARG A 14 6.73 -7.20 -9.22
N THR A 15 6.78 -6.00 -9.80
CA THR A 15 6.05 -5.64 -11.04
C THR A 15 6.45 -6.54 -12.21
N LEU A 16 7.75 -6.80 -12.36
CA LEU A 16 8.31 -7.63 -13.43
C LEU A 16 8.21 -9.15 -13.13
N GLY A 17 7.93 -9.53 -11.87
CA GLY A 17 7.94 -10.92 -11.44
C GLY A 17 9.34 -11.54 -11.42
N VAL A 18 10.37 -10.74 -11.14
CA VAL A 18 11.78 -11.16 -11.10
C VAL A 18 12.38 -11.01 -9.70
N PRO A 19 13.42 -11.77 -9.36
CA PRO A 19 14.21 -11.56 -8.14
C PRO A 19 14.84 -10.16 -8.07
N VAL A 20 14.90 -9.57 -6.87
CA VAL A 20 15.41 -8.21 -6.62
C VAL A 20 16.89 -8.08 -7.00
N ASP A 21 17.69 -9.13 -6.79
CA ASP A 21 19.12 -9.18 -7.11
C ASP A 21 19.40 -9.05 -8.61
N GLN A 22 18.46 -9.45 -9.48
CA GLN A 22 18.58 -9.20 -10.92
C GLN A 22 18.53 -7.72 -11.27
N LEU A 23 17.95 -6.88 -10.40
CA LEU A 23 17.83 -5.44 -10.59
C LEU A 23 18.84 -4.65 -9.75
N ALA A 24 19.82 -5.31 -9.12
CA ALA A 24 20.83 -4.65 -8.29
C ALA A 24 21.66 -3.60 -9.04
N TYR A 25 21.75 -3.70 -10.38
CA TYR A 25 22.43 -2.71 -11.21
C TYR A 25 21.72 -1.35 -11.28
N LEU A 26 20.51 -1.23 -10.71
CA LEU A 26 19.71 -0.01 -10.68
C LEU A 26 19.92 0.83 -9.41
N THR A 27 20.79 0.44 -8.49
CA THR A 27 21.00 1.14 -7.20
C THR A 27 21.45 2.60 -7.33
N ASP A 28 22.07 2.97 -8.45
CA ASP A 28 22.52 4.34 -8.70
C ASP A 28 21.46 5.21 -9.42
N VAL A 29 20.28 4.64 -9.72
CA VAL A 29 19.19 5.36 -10.39
C VAL A 29 18.33 6.09 -9.35
N PRO A 30 17.98 7.37 -9.56
CA PRO A 30 17.08 8.09 -8.67
C PRO A 30 15.75 7.36 -8.45
N ALA A 31 15.27 7.35 -7.21
CA ALA A 31 14.02 6.69 -6.85
C ALA A 31 12.81 7.20 -7.66
N THR A 32 12.77 8.49 -7.99
CA THR A 32 11.73 9.09 -8.84
C THR A 32 11.71 8.48 -10.24
N ASP A 33 12.88 8.31 -10.85
CA ASP A 33 13.01 7.76 -12.20
C ASP A 33 12.65 6.28 -12.22
N LEU A 34 13.03 5.52 -11.18
CA LEU A 34 12.63 4.12 -11.01
C LEU A 34 11.12 3.97 -10.83
N ARG A 35 10.49 4.87 -10.07
CA ARG A 35 9.03 4.91 -9.89
C ARG A 35 8.33 5.15 -11.22
N ASP A 36 8.76 6.17 -11.97
CA ASP A 36 8.16 6.54 -13.23
C ASP A 36 8.36 5.44 -14.29
N PHE A 37 9.55 4.84 -14.34
CA PHE A 37 9.81 3.66 -15.16
C PHE A 37 8.92 2.48 -14.78
N ARG A 38 8.76 2.19 -13.48
CA ARG A 38 7.86 1.13 -13.00
C ARG A 38 6.41 1.37 -13.44
N TYR A 39 5.93 2.61 -13.41
CA TYR A 39 4.60 2.95 -13.92
C TYR A 39 4.47 2.68 -15.42
N GLN A 40 5.47 3.05 -16.22
CA GLN A 40 5.49 2.76 -17.67
C GLN A 40 5.50 1.25 -17.94
N VAL A 41 6.29 0.49 -17.19
CA VAL A 41 6.33 -0.98 -17.27
C VAL A 41 4.97 -1.59 -16.92
N ALA A 42 4.35 -1.16 -15.82
CA ALA A 42 3.03 -1.64 -15.42
C ALA A 42 1.98 -1.36 -16.51
N ASP A 43 2.01 -0.18 -17.10
CA ASP A 43 1.10 0.21 -18.18
C ASP A 43 1.30 -0.67 -19.44
N LEU A 44 2.54 -0.90 -19.85
CA LEU A 44 2.88 -1.77 -20.99
C LEU A 44 2.47 -3.23 -20.76
N LEU A 45 2.76 -3.77 -19.58
CA LEU A 45 2.39 -5.14 -19.19
C LEU A 45 0.88 -5.33 -19.18
N PHE A 46 0.12 -4.32 -18.78
CA PHE A 46 -1.33 -4.38 -18.83
C PHE A 46 -1.85 -4.33 -20.28
N ASP A 47 -1.40 -3.36 -21.06
CA ASP A 47 -1.91 -3.11 -22.41
C ASP A 47 -1.69 -4.32 -23.32
N SER A 48 -0.52 -4.94 -23.24
CA SER A 48 -0.16 -6.17 -23.97
C SER A 48 -1.08 -7.36 -23.67
N GLN A 49 -1.67 -7.42 -22.46
CA GLN A 49 -2.51 -8.53 -22.02
C GLN A 49 -4.01 -8.24 -22.13
N SER A 50 -4.39 -6.95 -22.19
CA SER A 50 -5.78 -6.48 -22.13
C SER A 50 -6.67 -6.98 -23.27
N GLY A 51 -6.12 -7.26 -24.46
CA GLY A 51 -6.91 -7.60 -25.65
C GLY A 51 -7.67 -8.92 -25.51
N GLY A 52 -6.99 -9.97 -25.06
CA GLY A 52 -7.61 -11.27 -24.81
C GLY A 52 -8.54 -11.23 -23.59
N LEU A 53 -8.11 -10.57 -22.51
CA LEU A 53 -8.87 -10.45 -21.28
C LEU A 53 -10.20 -9.71 -21.47
N ARG A 54 -10.25 -8.68 -22.33
CA ARG A 54 -11.50 -7.96 -22.66
C ARG A 54 -12.54 -8.85 -23.31
N LYS A 55 -12.13 -9.82 -24.15
CA LYS A 55 -13.08 -10.78 -24.75
C LYS A 55 -13.66 -11.71 -23.69
N VAL A 56 -12.82 -12.19 -22.77
CA VAL A 56 -13.25 -13.00 -21.62
C VAL A 56 -14.18 -12.20 -20.70
N ALA A 57 -13.83 -10.95 -20.40
CA ALA A 57 -14.64 -10.06 -19.58
C ALA A 57 -16.01 -9.78 -20.22
N ALA A 58 -16.07 -9.58 -21.54
CA ALA A 58 -17.34 -9.42 -22.24
C ALA A 58 -18.24 -10.65 -22.13
N ALA A 59 -17.68 -11.86 -22.21
CA ALA A 59 -18.42 -13.10 -22.00
C ALA A 59 -18.83 -13.29 -20.53
N ALA A 60 -18.03 -12.82 -19.58
CA ALA A 60 -18.33 -12.91 -18.15
C ALA A 60 -19.54 -12.05 -17.73
N LYS A 61 -19.88 -10.99 -18.48
CA LYS A 61 -20.98 -10.07 -18.14
C LYS A 61 -22.34 -10.74 -17.93
N VAL A 62 -22.60 -11.85 -18.61
CA VAL A 62 -23.87 -12.58 -18.51
C VAL A 62 -23.88 -13.62 -17.39
N ILE A 63 -22.72 -13.89 -16.77
CA ILE A 63 -22.59 -14.85 -15.68
C ILE A 63 -22.81 -14.12 -14.35
N PRO A 64 -23.69 -14.61 -13.47
CA PRO A 64 -23.90 -13.99 -12.16
C PRO A 64 -22.62 -13.95 -11.31
N ALA A 65 -22.39 -12.82 -10.61
CA ALA A 65 -21.21 -12.61 -9.78
C ALA A 65 -20.93 -13.74 -8.75
N PRO A 66 -21.93 -14.36 -8.08
CA PRO A 66 -21.67 -15.49 -7.18
C PRO A 66 -21.03 -16.70 -7.86
N VAL A 67 -21.39 -16.95 -9.13
CA VAL A 67 -20.84 -18.06 -9.91
C VAL A 67 -19.39 -17.79 -10.27
N ILE A 68 -19.08 -16.56 -10.73
CA ILE A 68 -17.70 -16.15 -11.02
C ILE A 68 -16.86 -16.18 -9.74
N ALA A 69 -17.34 -15.60 -8.63
CA ALA A 69 -16.63 -15.60 -7.36
C ALA A 69 -16.27 -17.03 -6.91
N LYS A 70 -17.21 -17.98 -7.03
CA LYS A 70 -16.96 -19.39 -6.71
C LYS A 70 -15.93 -20.03 -7.63
N LEU A 71 -15.98 -19.75 -8.93
CA LEU A 71 -15.02 -20.26 -9.91
C LEU A 71 -13.60 -19.71 -9.65
N VAL A 72 -13.51 -18.39 -9.46
CA VAL A 72 -12.27 -17.68 -9.19
C VAL A 72 -11.65 -18.17 -7.88
N ALA A 73 -12.41 -18.19 -6.78
CA ALA A 73 -11.95 -18.66 -5.48
C ALA A 73 -11.51 -20.14 -5.52
N ARG A 74 -12.18 -21.00 -6.31
CA ARG A 74 -11.78 -22.40 -6.49
C ARG A 74 -10.49 -22.55 -7.30
N SER A 75 -10.29 -21.69 -8.30
CA SER A 75 -9.09 -21.75 -9.14
C SER A 75 -7.83 -21.29 -8.42
N ARG A 76 -7.98 -20.47 -7.36
CA ARG A 76 -6.88 -19.80 -6.62
C ARG A 76 -5.85 -19.14 -7.54
N ASN A 77 -6.26 -18.69 -8.72
CA ASN A 77 -5.38 -18.01 -9.66
C ASN A 77 -5.43 -16.50 -9.41
N ALA A 78 -4.65 -16.04 -8.42
CA ALA A 78 -4.60 -14.64 -8.02
C ALA A 78 -4.17 -13.71 -9.15
N LEU A 79 -3.21 -14.15 -9.98
CA LEU A 79 -2.74 -13.39 -11.14
C LEU A 79 -3.83 -13.16 -12.17
N LEU A 80 -4.61 -14.20 -12.50
CA LEU A 80 -5.73 -14.06 -13.41
C LEU A 80 -6.82 -13.17 -12.81
N ALA A 81 -7.12 -13.31 -11.50
CA ALA A 81 -8.09 -12.47 -10.83
C ALA A 81 -7.69 -10.99 -10.86
N ALA A 82 -6.43 -10.66 -10.56
CA ALA A 82 -5.91 -9.30 -10.63
C ALA A 82 -5.96 -8.72 -12.05
N ARG A 83 -5.58 -9.51 -13.05
CA ARG A 83 -5.66 -9.10 -14.46
C ARG A 83 -7.09 -8.88 -14.93
N MET A 84 -8.03 -9.73 -14.49
CA MET A 84 -9.45 -9.58 -14.79
C MET A 84 -10.07 -8.36 -14.10
N ALA A 85 -9.62 -8.03 -12.88
CA ALA A 85 -10.07 -6.85 -12.15
C ALA A 85 -9.89 -5.56 -12.96
N GLY A 86 -8.84 -5.44 -13.78
CA GLY A 86 -8.61 -4.25 -14.62
C GLY A 86 -9.46 -4.17 -15.90
N VAL A 87 -10.19 -5.22 -16.28
CA VAL A 87 -10.97 -5.26 -17.55
C VAL A 87 -12.46 -5.58 -17.36
N LEU A 88 -12.87 -6.02 -16.18
CA LEU A 88 -14.29 -6.23 -15.86
C LEU A 88 -15.03 -4.90 -15.76
N GLU A 89 -16.35 -4.95 -15.98
CA GLU A 89 -17.20 -3.79 -15.74
C GLU A 89 -17.15 -3.43 -14.25
N PRO A 90 -17.03 -2.14 -13.87
CA PRO A 90 -16.79 -1.72 -12.49
C PRO A 90 -17.75 -2.30 -11.45
N ALA A 91 -19.06 -2.19 -11.66
CA ALA A 91 -20.04 -2.68 -10.69
C ALA A 91 -19.95 -4.21 -10.56
N HIS A 92 -19.76 -4.91 -11.67
CA HIS A 92 -19.60 -6.36 -11.70
C HIS A 92 -18.31 -6.82 -10.99
N ALA A 93 -17.19 -6.12 -11.18
CA ALA A 93 -15.92 -6.41 -10.52
C ALA A 93 -16.05 -6.29 -8.99
N VAL A 94 -16.70 -5.21 -8.53
CA VAL A 94 -16.98 -4.97 -7.10
C VAL A 94 -17.86 -6.08 -6.52
N ASP A 95 -18.89 -6.49 -7.25
CA ASP A 95 -19.77 -7.58 -6.84
C ASP A 95 -19.01 -8.91 -6.70
N VAL A 96 -18.12 -9.23 -7.63
CA VAL A 96 -17.28 -10.44 -7.50
C VAL A 96 -16.35 -10.31 -6.29
N ALA A 97 -15.64 -9.19 -6.14
CA ALA A 97 -14.66 -8.98 -5.08
C ALA A 97 -15.27 -9.10 -3.67
N LYS A 98 -16.48 -8.56 -3.46
CA LYS A 98 -17.24 -8.67 -2.20
C LYS A 98 -17.50 -10.11 -1.74
N ARG A 99 -17.42 -11.08 -2.64
CA ARG A 99 -17.74 -12.49 -2.41
C ARG A 99 -16.49 -13.37 -2.33
N LEU A 100 -15.31 -12.81 -2.57
CA LEU A 100 -14.06 -13.55 -2.51
C LEU A 100 -13.59 -13.70 -1.05
N PRO A 101 -12.98 -14.85 -0.70
CA PRO A 101 -12.35 -15.04 0.60
C PRO A 101 -11.25 -14.01 0.88
N VAL A 102 -11.10 -13.58 2.14
CA VAL A 102 -10.09 -12.58 2.57
C VAL A 102 -8.67 -13.04 2.26
N ASP A 103 -8.36 -14.31 2.48
CA ASP A 103 -7.04 -14.88 2.21
C ASP A 103 -6.71 -14.84 0.70
N PHE A 104 -7.69 -15.14 -0.14
CA PHE A 104 -7.52 -15.00 -1.58
C PHE A 104 -7.42 -13.55 -2.03
N LEU A 105 -8.16 -12.63 -1.42
CA LEU A 105 -8.03 -11.20 -1.69
C LEU A 105 -6.64 -10.66 -1.32
N ALA A 106 -6.04 -11.17 -0.23
CA ALA A 106 -4.66 -10.83 0.14
C ALA A 106 -3.63 -11.37 -0.87
N GLU A 107 -3.86 -12.54 -1.49
CA GLU A 107 -3.02 -13.04 -2.60
C GLU A 107 -3.16 -12.18 -3.87
N VAL A 108 -4.36 -11.62 -4.12
CA VAL A 108 -4.65 -10.77 -5.29
C VAL A 108 -4.08 -9.37 -5.11
N ALA A 109 -4.13 -8.81 -3.91
CA ALA A 109 -3.70 -7.46 -3.57
C ALA A 109 -2.32 -7.05 -4.13
N PRO A 110 -1.23 -7.82 -3.96
CA PRO A 110 0.10 -7.44 -4.47
C PRO A 110 0.21 -7.43 -6.00
N LEU A 111 -0.77 -8.01 -6.70
CA LEU A 111 -0.80 -8.12 -8.16
C LEU A 111 -1.69 -7.06 -8.82
N LEU A 112 -2.42 -6.28 -8.01
CA LEU A 112 -3.24 -5.17 -8.49
C LEU A 112 -2.38 -3.93 -8.72
N ASP A 113 -2.72 -3.15 -9.74
CA ASP A 113 -2.26 -1.77 -9.88
C ASP A 113 -3.32 -0.85 -9.23
N PRO A 114 -3.06 -0.27 -8.04
CA PRO A 114 -4.03 0.56 -7.34
C PRO A 114 -4.51 1.76 -8.16
N ARG A 115 -3.67 2.29 -9.08
CA ARG A 115 -4.04 3.42 -9.97
C ARG A 115 -5.18 3.03 -10.91
N ARG A 116 -5.22 1.77 -11.34
CA ARG A 116 -6.21 1.23 -12.28
C ARG A 116 -7.39 0.56 -11.57
N SER A 117 -7.19 0.06 -10.35
CA SER A 117 -8.23 -0.62 -9.56
C SER A 117 -8.83 0.23 -8.45
N ALA A 118 -8.55 1.55 -8.39
CA ALA A 118 -9.07 2.44 -7.34
C ALA A 118 -10.61 2.34 -7.19
N TYR A 119 -11.35 2.31 -8.29
CA TYR A 119 -12.82 2.16 -8.26
C TYR A 119 -13.27 0.84 -7.62
N LEU A 120 -12.51 -0.24 -7.87
CA LEU A 120 -12.80 -1.56 -7.33
C LEU A 120 -12.51 -1.58 -5.84
N ILE A 121 -11.33 -1.09 -5.46
CA ILE A 121 -10.85 -1.00 -4.07
C ILE A 121 -11.82 -0.16 -3.23
N ALA A 122 -12.26 1.00 -3.75
CA ALA A 122 -13.25 1.85 -3.10
C ALA A 122 -14.64 1.20 -2.93
N GLY A 123 -14.97 0.21 -3.77
CA GLY A 123 -16.23 -0.53 -3.70
C GLY A 123 -16.20 -1.71 -2.72
N VAL A 124 -15.03 -2.13 -2.23
CA VAL A 124 -14.89 -3.23 -1.27
C VAL A 124 -15.34 -2.77 0.12
N PRO A 125 -16.10 -3.59 0.88
CA PRO A 125 -16.53 -3.23 2.23
C PRO A 125 -15.36 -2.95 3.16
N THR A 126 -15.52 -1.95 4.03
CA THR A 126 -14.51 -1.55 5.02
C THR A 126 -13.99 -2.73 5.84
N ASP A 127 -14.88 -3.60 6.34
CA ASP A 127 -14.48 -4.77 7.13
C ASP A 127 -13.58 -5.74 6.35
N THR A 128 -13.82 -5.90 5.04
CA THR A 128 -12.98 -6.72 4.17
C THR A 128 -11.61 -6.06 3.96
N ILE A 129 -11.55 -4.74 3.74
CA ILE A 129 -10.28 -3.99 3.65
C ILE A 129 -9.47 -4.16 4.93
N VAL A 130 -10.09 -4.00 6.10
CA VAL A 130 -9.44 -4.18 7.40
C VAL A 130 -8.93 -5.61 7.57
N ALA A 131 -9.73 -6.61 7.19
CA ALA A 131 -9.34 -8.01 7.31
C ALA A 131 -8.14 -8.36 6.39
N VAL A 132 -8.15 -7.86 5.15
CA VAL A 132 -7.02 -7.99 4.21
C VAL A 132 -5.78 -7.28 4.76
N GLY A 133 -5.94 -6.03 5.24
CA GLY A 133 -4.84 -5.26 5.83
C GLY A 133 -4.18 -5.99 7.01
N LYS A 134 -4.96 -6.55 7.93
CA LYS A 134 -4.43 -7.38 9.04
C LYS A 134 -3.71 -8.64 8.56
N LEU A 135 -4.11 -9.22 7.44
CA LEU A 135 -3.45 -10.40 6.89
C LEU A 135 -2.13 -10.03 6.21
N LEU A 136 -2.11 -8.98 5.41
CA LEU A 136 -0.88 -8.45 4.80
C LEU A 136 0.12 -8.02 5.86
N ALA A 137 -0.33 -7.38 6.94
CA ALA A 137 0.54 -6.99 8.05
C ALA A 137 1.16 -8.19 8.74
N ARG A 138 0.39 -9.26 8.96
CA ARG A 138 0.90 -10.52 9.51
C ARG A 138 1.90 -11.22 8.59
N GLN A 139 1.82 -10.97 7.29
CA GLN A 139 2.74 -11.49 6.28
C GLN A 139 3.90 -10.53 6.00
N GLU A 140 3.99 -9.42 6.73
CA GLU A 140 4.98 -8.37 6.54
C GLU A 140 4.99 -7.78 5.12
N ASP A 141 3.85 -7.81 4.43
CA ASP A 141 3.71 -7.25 3.09
C ASP A 141 3.44 -5.74 3.15
N TRP A 142 4.43 -5.01 3.64
CA TRP A 142 4.37 -3.57 3.89
C TRP A 142 4.19 -2.74 2.62
N ILE A 143 4.75 -3.21 1.50
CA ILE A 143 4.64 -2.57 0.19
C ILE A 143 3.18 -2.55 -0.24
N THR A 144 2.53 -3.72 -0.24
CA THR A 144 1.13 -3.81 -0.66
C THR A 144 0.20 -3.10 0.31
N LEU A 145 0.51 -3.08 1.61
CA LEU A 145 -0.20 -2.25 2.57
C LEU A 145 -0.14 -0.76 2.23
N GLY A 146 1.06 -0.21 2.01
CA GLY A 146 1.23 1.20 1.66
C GLY A 146 0.49 1.56 0.36
N ASP A 147 0.67 0.74 -0.67
CA ASP A 147 0.04 0.93 -1.98
C ASP A 147 -1.50 0.86 -1.91
N LEU A 148 -2.08 -0.05 -1.12
CA LEU A 148 -3.53 -0.15 -0.93
C LEU A 148 -4.11 1.01 -0.12
N MET A 149 -3.40 1.49 0.92
CA MET A 149 -3.87 2.60 1.75
C MET A 149 -4.07 3.88 0.92
N ALA A 150 -3.27 4.08 -0.12
CA ALA A 150 -3.45 5.18 -1.05
C ALA A 150 -4.77 5.09 -1.85
N ALA A 151 -5.27 3.88 -2.13
CA ALA A 151 -6.40 3.65 -3.04
C ALA A 151 -7.77 3.42 -2.37
N VAL A 152 -7.83 3.31 -1.05
CA VAL A 152 -9.09 3.11 -0.30
C VAL A 152 -9.73 4.44 0.14
N SER A 153 -11.01 4.39 0.51
CA SER A 153 -11.74 5.53 1.07
C SER A 153 -11.18 5.96 2.43
N ASP A 154 -11.37 7.23 2.83
CA ASP A 154 -10.92 7.73 4.14
C ASP A 154 -11.50 6.93 5.31
N GLU A 155 -12.74 6.45 5.17
CA GLU A 155 -13.38 5.58 6.17
C GLU A 155 -12.60 4.28 6.34
N ALA A 156 -12.27 3.62 5.24
CA ALA A 156 -11.51 2.38 5.25
C ALA A 156 -10.05 2.59 5.70
N VAL A 157 -9.43 3.72 5.33
CA VAL A 157 -8.11 4.14 5.86
C VAL A 157 -8.16 4.22 7.38
N ARG A 158 -9.10 4.98 7.95
CA ARG A 158 -9.21 5.16 9.40
C ARG A 158 -9.44 3.84 10.12
N ALA A 159 -10.33 3.01 9.59
CA ALA A 159 -10.61 1.68 10.15
C ALA A 159 -9.38 0.76 10.10
N ALA A 160 -8.63 0.78 8.99
CA ALA A 160 -7.40 0.00 8.85
C ALA A 160 -6.30 0.51 9.79
N GLN A 161 -6.10 1.83 9.89
CA GLN A 161 -5.14 2.45 10.79
C GLN A 161 -5.43 2.12 12.27
N ALA A 162 -6.69 2.15 12.68
CA ALA A 162 -7.08 1.75 14.03
C ALA A 162 -6.80 0.26 14.32
N ALA A 163 -6.81 -0.58 13.29
CA ALA A 163 -6.68 -2.02 13.37
C ALA A 163 -5.23 -2.54 13.29
N LEU A 164 -4.29 -1.74 12.80
CA LEU A 164 -2.88 -2.08 12.64
C LEU A 164 -2.05 -1.52 13.81
N ASP A 165 -0.90 -2.15 14.09
CA ASP A 165 0.05 -1.64 15.08
C ASP A 165 0.97 -0.55 14.51
N GLY A 166 1.68 0.14 15.39
CA GLY A 166 2.60 1.22 15.01
C GLY A 166 3.70 0.77 14.05
N THR A 167 4.20 -0.46 14.18
CA THR A 167 5.26 -1.01 13.32
C THR A 167 4.77 -1.19 11.89
N ALA A 168 3.61 -1.81 11.70
CA ALA A 168 2.99 -2.00 10.40
C ALA A 168 2.68 -0.65 9.73
N LEU A 169 2.17 0.32 10.50
CA LEU A 169 1.88 1.67 10.00
C LEU A 169 3.14 2.45 9.61
N LEU A 170 4.22 2.31 10.38
CA LEU A 170 5.49 2.98 10.08
C LEU A 170 6.12 2.41 8.81
N HIS A 171 6.20 1.08 8.69
CA HIS A 171 6.73 0.45 7.47
C HIS A 171 5.89 0.76 6.24
N SER A 172 4.55 0.72 6.35
CA SER A 172 3.69 1.04 5.20
C SER A 172 3.79 2.51 4.82
N ALA A 173 3.90 3.43 5.79
CA ALA A 173 4.02 4.86 5.54
C ALA A 173 5.32 5.20 4.77
N PHE A 174 6.42 4.57 5.15
CA PHE A 174 7.73 4.72 4.48
C PHE A 174 7.70 4.31 3.00
N LEU A 175 6.82 3.37 2.64
CA LEU A 175 6.73 2.82 1.30
C LEU A 175 5.71 3.56 0.42
N ILE A 176 5.11 4.65 0.86
CA ILE A 176 4.21 5.45 0.04
C ILE A 176 5.02 6.30 -0.94
N ASP A 177 4.71 6.19 -2.23
CA ASP A 177 5.47 6.83 -3.32
C ASP A 177 5.15 8.30 -3.54
N ASP A 178 4.04 8.77 -2.98
CA ASP A 178 3.45 10.07 -3.28
C ASP A 178 3.20 10.86 -1.98
N ILE A 179 3.72 12.07 -1.97
CA ILE A 179 3.75 12.92 -0.79
C ILE A 179 2.36 13.41 -0.41
N GLU A 180 1.47 13.67 -1.38
CA GLU A 180 0.10 14.09 -1.13
C GLU A 180 -0.70 12.96 -0.48
N HIS A 181 -0.50 11.72 -0.94
CA HIS A 181 -1.09 10.55 -0.30
C HIS A 181 -0.54 10.32 1.11
N LEU A 182 0.77 10.47 1.32
CA LEU A 182 1.36 10.38 2.66
C LEU A 182 0.77 11.44 3.60
N GLU A 183 0.64 12.70 3.14
CA GLU A 183 0.03 13.77 3.90
C GLU A 183 -1.43 13.48 4.27
N ARG A 184 -2.23 13.03 3.29
CA ARG A 184 -3.60 12.59 3.53
C ARG A 184 -3.65 11.50 4.59
N LEU A 185 -2.79 10.49 4.48
CA LEU A 185 -2.80 9.35 5.39
C LEU A 185 -2.43 9.80 6.81
N VAL A 186 -1.36 10.58 6.99
CA VAL A 186 -0.96 11.14 8.28
C VAL A 186 -2.05 12.01 8.91
N GLY A 187 -2.74 12.84 8.10
CA GLY A 187 -3.87 13.65 8.57
C GLY A 187 -5.08 12.85 9.06
N LEU A 188 -5.16 11.56 8.70
CA LEU A 188 -6.21 10.64 9.12
C LEU A 188 -5.82 9.73 10.29
N VAL A 189 -4.52 9.58 10.57
CA VAL A 189 -4.02 8.72 11.65
C VAL A 189 -4.47 9.29 13.01
N PRO A 190 -5.10 8.48 13.88
CA PRO A 190 -5.37 8.91 15.26
C PRO A 190 -4.07 9.19 16.02
N GLU A 191 -4.05 10.21 16.89
CA GLU A 191 -2.86 10.60 17.65
C GLU A 191 -2.23 9.43 18.43
N GLN A 192 -3.07 8.55 19.01
CA GLN A 192 -2.63 7.33 19.69
C GLN A 192 -1.81 6.40 18.78
N LYS A 193 -2.16 6.31 17.49
CA LYS A 193 -1.46 5.50 16.49
C LYS A 193 -0.16 6.16 16.04
N LEU A 194 -0.12 7.49 15.93
CA LEU A 194 1.13 8.22 15.74
C LEU A 194 2.11 7.96 16.90
N ALA A 195 1.61 7.93 18.14
CA ALA A 195 2.43 7.59 19.30
C ALA A 195 2.92 6.13 19.28
N GLU A 196 2.10 5.19 18.80
CA GLU A 196 2.53 3.81 18.56
C GLU A 196 3.62 3.71 17.49
N MET A 197 3.52 4.46 16.39
CA MET A 197 4.55 4.50 15.34
C MET A 197 5.87 5.06 15.89
N LEU A 198 5.81 6.14 16.66
CA LEU A 198 6.97 6.73 17.33
C LEU A 198 7.64 5.75 18.30
N ARG A 199 6.84 5.00 19.07
CA ARG A 199 7.34 3.96 19.97
C ARG A 199 8.00 2.83 19.18
N ALA A 200 7.38 2.37 18.09
CA ALA A 200 7.95 1.36 17.21
C ALA A 200 9.29 1.80 16.61
N ALA A 201 9.41 3.08 16.19
CA ALA A 201 10.69 3.64 15.75
C ALA A 201 11.76 3.57 16.83
N ALA A 202 11.39 3.89 18.08
CA ALA A 202 12.29 3.84 19.22
C ALA A 202 12.74 2.41 19.58
N GLU A 203 11.80 1.47 19.63
CA GLU A 203 12.03 0.09 20.06
C GLU A 203 12.75 -0.76 19.00
N HIS A 204 12.51 -0.49 17.71
CA HIS A 204 13.03 -1.27 16.58
C HIS A 204 14.12 -0.55 15.77
N ASP A 205 14.55 0.62 16.22
CA ASP A 205 15.57 1.46 15.58
C ASP A 205 15.23 1.86 14.12
N LEU A 206 13.93 2.14 13.86
CA LEU A 206 13.39 2.49 12.53
C LEU A 206 13.40 4.01 12.27
N TRP A 207 14.41 4.71 12.78
CA TRP A 207 14.46 6.17 12.70
C TRP A 207 14.78 6.70 11.31
N ASP A 208 15.49 5.92 10.49
CA ASP A 208 15.74 6.26 9.09
C ASP A 208 14.46 6.29 8.26
N GLU A 209 13.65 5.23 8.37
CA GLU A 209 12.34 5.14 7.73
C GLU A 209 11.43 6.29 8.19
N TYR A 210 11.43 6.55 9.49
CA TYR A 210 10.68 7.64 10.08
C TYR A 210 11.11 9.03 9.55
N ARG A 211 12.43 9.34 9.56
CA ARG A 211 12.94 10.60 9.02
C ARG A 211 12.57 10.81 7.56
N SER A 212 12.68 9.77 6.75
CA SER A 212 12.29 9.82 5.34
C SER A 212 10.80 10.16 5.17
N THR A 213 9.93 9.62 6.03
CA THR A 213 8.50 10.01 6.02
C THR A 213 8.26 11.44 6.48
N LEU A 214 9.03 11.96 7.45
CA LEU A 214 8.86 13.32 7.96
C LEU A 214 9.28 14.42 6.97
N GLY A 215 10.30 14.16 6.16
CA GLY A 215 10.89 15.15 5.24
C GLY A 215 9.89 15.72 4.22
N GLY A 216 8.79 15.01 3.98
CA GLY A 216 7.75 15.38 3.04
C GLY A 216 6.46 15.96 3.64
N LEU A 217 6.34 16.06 4.97
CA LEU A 217 5.09 16.46 5.61
C LEU A 217 4.95 17.98 5.75
N SER A 218 3.74 18.50 5.55
CA SER A 218 3.35 19.86 5.95
C SER A 218 3.51 20.11 7.45
N ASP A 219 3.58 21.39 7.82
CA ASP A 219 3.68 21.81 9.22
C ASP A 219 2.48 21.38 10.07
N SER A 220 1.30 21.23 9.47
CA SER A 220 0.09 20.73 10.14
C SER A 220 0.25 19.26 10.54
N SER A 221 0.68 18.42 9.60
CA SER A 221 0.93 16.99 9.85
C SER A 221 2.06 16.81 10.87
N LEU A 222 3.09 17.65 10.82
CA LEU A 222 4.16 17.63 11.82
C LEU A 222 3.70 18.10 13.20
N ALA A 223 2.78 19.05 13.29
CA ALA A 223 2.20 19.44 14.58
C ALA A 223 1.44 18.28 15.22
N ALA A 224 0.69 17.49 14.43
CA ALA A 224 0.01 16.30 14.91
C ALA A 224 1.01 15.23 15.42
N VAL A 225 2.09 15.00 14.67
CA VAL A 225 3.16 14.09 15.07
C VAL A 225 3.86 14.57 16.35
N ARG A 226 4.12 15.89 16.49
CA ARG A 226 4.69 16.47 17.71
C ARG A 226 3.77 16.30 18.92
N ALA A 227 2.47 16.49 18.75
CA ALA A 227 1.50 16.28 19.83
C ALA A 227 1.54 14.84 20.35
N ALA A 228 1.68 13.86 19.44
CA ALA A 228 1.77 12.45 19.81
C ALA A 228 3.01 12.10 20.65
N VAL A 229 4.07 12.91 20.64
CA VAL A 229 5.27 12.71 21.47
C VAL A 229 4.94 12.75 22.97
N ASP A 230 3.95 13.54 23.38
CA ASP A 230 3.56 13.67 24.78
C ASP A 230 2.99 12.35 25.35
N GLN A 231 2.56 11.44 24.48
CA GLN A 231 2.07 10.10 24.83
C GLN A 231 3.18 9.05 24.94
N LEU A 232 4.43 9.39 24.62
CA LEU A 232 5.57 8.47 24.74
C LEU A 232 6.07 8.33 26.18
N PRO A 233 6.70 7.20 26.53
CA PRO A 233 7.54 7.09 27.72
C PRO A 233 8.66 8.13 27.71
N ALA A 234 9.05 8.64 28.90
CA ALA A 234 10.04 9.73 29.02
C ALA A 234 11.37 9.41 28.33
N GLU A 235 11.78 8.15 28.35
CA GLU A 235 13.02 7.65 27.69
C GLU A 235 13.04 7.82 26.17
N HIS A 236 11.87 7.91 25.51
CA HIS A 236 11.78 8.02 24.05
C HIS A 236 11.45 9.45 23.58
N ARG A 237 11.00 10.34 24.48
CA ARG A 237 10.58 11.71 24.13
C ARG A 237 11.72 12.54 23.56
N ASP A 238 12.88 12.54 24.24
CA ASP A 238 14.01 13.39 23.83
C ASP A 238 14.55 12.97 22.45
N ARG A 239 14.64 11.66 22.18
CA ARG A 239 15.03 11.15 20.86
C ARG A 239 13.99 11.52 19.81
N ALA A 240 12.70 11.31 20.06
CA ALA A 240 11.64 11.65 19.12
C ALA A 240 11.62 13.16 18.77
N LEU A 241 11.79 14.04 19.77
CA LEU A 241 11.88 15.48 19.55
C LEU A 241 13.11 15.89 18.74
N ALA A 242 14.27 15.28 19.02
CA ALA A 242 15.49 15.53 18.26
C ALA A 242 15.33 15.15 16.78
N GLU A 243 14.73 13.99 16.50
CA GLU A 243 14.48 13.48 15.15
C GLU A 243 13.49 14.35 14.37
N ILE A 244 12.44 14.83 15.03
CA ILE A 244 11.49 15.79 14.43
C ILE A 244 12.15 17.16 14.20
N ALA A 245 13.09 17.57 15.06
CA ALA A 245 13.79 18.84 14.93
C ALA A 245 14.86 18.82 13.83
N ASP A 246 15.52 17.69 13.61
CA ASP A 246 16.54 17.50 12.54
C ASP A 246 15.92 17.22 11.16
N ARG A 247 14.62 17.53 10.98
CA ARG A 247 13.96 17.58 9.66
C ARG A 247 14.82 18.38 8.70
N ARG A 248 15.47 17.69 7.77
CA ARG A 248 15.90 18.29 6.51
C ARG A 248 14.78 18.12 5.50
N PRO A 249 14.40 19.17 4.75
CA PRO A 249 13.47 19.00 3.65
C PRO A 249 14.04 17.94 2.69
N ALA A 250 13.20 16.99 2.27
CA ALA A 250 13.58 16.03 1.25
C ALA A 250 13.98 16.80 -0.01
N SER A 251 15.25 16.65 -0.43
CA SER A 251 15.83 17.25 -1.63
C SER A 251 15.31 16.59 -2.90
#